data_AF-A0A1J5SLM3-F1
#
_entry.id   AF-A0A1J5SLM3-F1
#
_cell.length_a   1.000
_cell.length_b   1.000
_cell.length_c   1.000
_cell.angle_alpha   90.00
_cell.angle_beta   90.00
_cell.angle_gamma   90.00
#
_symmetry.space_group_name_H-M   'P 1'
#
loop_
_entity.id
_entity.type
_entity.pdbx_description
1 polymer ?
#
loop_
_entity_poly.entity_id
_entity_poly.type
_entity_poly.pdbx_seq_one_letter_code
_entity_poly.pdbx_strand_id
1 'polypeptide(L)'
;METIHERLKRLRNARGLSFQAVADFVTKAAALKRALSWQAVQQWEGELKGVEPTAPRRKKIEALAELYGVASEEIMFGSKDERKKNFPKSYKSIEISSFLTDDERDLLEGFRHADTPSKNAMLLMARSITSAAKASAKGNGVR
;
A
#
# COMPACT_ATOMS: atom_id res chain seq x y z
N MET A 1 -8.75 -20.35 -11.14
CA MET A 1 -8.33 -19.07 -10.53
C MET A 1 -6.82 -19.14 -10.43
N GLU A 2 -6.09 -18.18 -11.01
CA GLU A 2 -4.63 -18.20 -10.99
C GLU A 2 -4.11 -17.96 -9.58
N THR A 3 -3.27 -18.86 -9.07
CA THR A 3 -2.60 -18.71 -7.77
C THR A 3 -1.39 -17.78 -7.88
N ILE A 4 -0.88 -17.29 -6.74
CA ILE A 4 0.36 -16.50 -6.73
C ILE A 4 1.56 -17.27 -7.32
N HIS A 5 1.60 -18.59 -7.11
CA HIS A 5 2.67 -19.47 -7.59
C HIS A 5 2.67 -19.56 -9.13
N GLU A 6 1.49 -19.82 -9.70
CA GLU A 6 1.29 -19.85 -11.15
C GLU A 6 1.59 -18.50 -11.79
N ARG A 7 1.20 -17.40 -11.12
CA ARG A 7 1.44 -16.05 -11.61
C ARG A 7 2.92 -15.69 -11.67
N LEU A 8 3.68 -16.04 -10.62
CA LEU A 8 5.14 -15.85 -10.61
C LEU A 8 5.81 -16.63 -11.74
N LYS A 9 5.41 -17.89 -11.94
CA LYS A 9 5.90 -18.74 -13.03
C LYS A 9 5.58 -18.14 -14.40
N ARG A 10 4.35 -17.66 -14.61
CA ARG A 10 3.94 -16.99 -15.86
C ARG A 10 4.79 -15.75 -16.12
N LEU A 11 4.99 -14.89 -15.13
CA LEU A 11 5.78 -13.66 -15.27
C LEU A 11 7.24 -13.96 -15.58
N ARG A 12 7.85 -14.94 -14.90
CA ARG A 12 9.22 -15.38 -15.17
C ARG A 12 9.37 -15.91 -16.60
N ASN A 13 8.47 -16.81 -17.02
CA ASN A 13 8.50 -17.40 -18.34
C ASN A 13 8.26 -16.36 -19.45
N ALA A 14 7.37 -15.40 -19.25
CA ALA A 14 7.13 -14.31 -20.20
C ALA A 14 8.37 -13.44 -20.44
N ARG A 15 9.26 -13.35 -19.45
CA ARG A 15 10.54 -12.63 -19.53
C ARG A 15 11.71 -13.52 -19.95
N GLY A 16 11.51 -14.82 -20.14
CA GLY A 16 12.59 -15.77 -20.47
C GLY A 16 13.66 -15.88 -19.38
N LEU A 17 13.33 -15.58 -18.12
CA LEU A 17 14.31 -15.54 -17.04
C LEU A 17 14.52 -16.92 -16.41
N SER A 18 15.78 -17.23 -16.09
CA SER A 18 16.13 -18.40 -15.29
C SER A 18 15.85 -18.16 -13.81
N PHE A 19 15.67 -19.25 -13.03
CA PHE A 19 15.50 -19.15 -11.58
C PHE A 19 16.68 -18.43 -10.90
N GLN A 20 17.90 -18.68 -11.38
CA GLN A 20 19.10 -18.04 -10.86
C GLN A 20 19.08 -16.53 -11.12
N ALA A 21 18.70 -16.10 -12.33
CA ALA A 21 18.61 -14.69 -12.67
C ALA A 21 17.59 -13.93 -11.79
N VAL A 22 16.43 -14.55 -11.52
CA VAL A 22 15.44 -14.00 -10.59
C VAL A 22 16.02 -13.91 -9.18
N ALA A 23 16.70 -14.97 -8.72
CA ALA A 23 17.27 -15.01 -7.38
C ALA A 23 18.36 -13.94 -7.16
N ASP A 24 19.23 -13.76 -8.15
CA ASP A 24 20.30 -12.76 -8.13
C ASP A 24 19.73 -11.34 -8.13
N PHE A 25 18.71 -11.09 -8.97
CA PHE A 25 18.03 -9.80 -9.01
C PHE A 25 17.38 -9.46 -7.67
N VAL A 26 16.58 -10.38 -7.12
CA VAL A 26 15.88 -10.18 -5.84
C VAL A 26 16.87 -9.98 -4.69
N THR A 27 18.01 -10.68 -4.72
CA THR A 27 19.08 -10.48 -3.72
C THR A 27 19.59 -9.04 -3.71
N LYS A 28 19.85 -8.49 -4.91
CA LYS A 28 20.36 -7.12 -5.09
C LYS A 28 19.29 -6.08 -4.75
N ALA A 29 18.12 -6.17 -5.38
CA ALA A 29 17.03 -5.21 -5.22
C ALA A 29 16.48 -5.18 -3.78
N ALA A 30 16.31 -6.34 -3.14
CA ALA A 30 15.84 -6.41 -1.75
C ALA A 30 16.96 -6.23 -0.72
N ALA A 31 18.19 -5.88 -1.13
CA ALA A 31 19.36 -5.69 -0.25
C ALA A 31 19.47 -6.79 0.83
N LEU A 32 19.46 -8.05 0.39
CA LEU A 32 19.48 -9.19 1.31
C LEU A 32 20.91 -9.42 1.84
N LYS A 33 21.03 -9.70 3.14
CA LYS A 33 22.32 -10.05 3.77
C LYS A 33 22.93 -11.35 3.23
N ARG A 34 22.10 -12.25 2.70
CA ARG A 34 22.50 -13.54 2.14
C ARG A 34 21.92 -13.68 0.75
N ALA A 35 22.70 -14.27 -0.15
CA ALA A 35 22.23 -14.61 -1.49
C ALA A 35 21.02 -15.54 -1.42
N LEU A 36 20.00 -15.22 -2.21
CA LEU A 36 18.84 -16.07 -2.37
C LEU A 36 19.21 -17.26 -3.27
N SER A 37 18.83 -18.47 -2.85
CA SER A 37 19.01 -19.67 -3.68
C SER A 37 17.96 -19.72 -4.79
N TRP A 38 18.33 -20.21 -5.98
CA TRP A 38 17.39 -20.50 -7.07
C TRP A 38 16.29 -21.49 -6.65
N GLN A 39 16.58 -22.40 -5.71
CA GLN A 39 15.59 -23.32 -5.14
C GLN A 39 14.48 -22.58 -4.38
N ALA A 40 14.79 -21.42 -3.78
CA ALA A 40 13.76 -20.61 -3.13
C ALA A 40 12.77 -20.06 -4.15
N VAL A 41 13.25 -19.68 -5.35
CA VAL A 41 12.38 -19.24 -6.45
C VAL A 41 11.53 -20.41 -6.96
N GLN A 42 12.11 -21.61 -7.08
CA GLN A 42 11.33 -22.81 -7.42
C GLN A 42 10.27 -23.14 -6.36
N GLN A 43 10.58 -22.99 -5.08
CA GLN A 43 9.61 -23.17 -4.00
C GLN A 43 8.48 -22.13 -4.10
N TRP A 44 8.78 -20.89 -4.53
CA TRP A 44 7.75 -19.88 -4.75
C TRP A 44 6.85 -20.19 -5.94
N GLU A 45 7.38 -20.85 -6.97
CA GLU A 45 6.62 -21.27 -8.14
C GLU A 45 5.95 -22.65 -7.97
N GLY A 46 6.18 -23.32 -6.83
CA GLY A 46 5.68 -24.68 -6.58
C GLY A 46 6.33 -25.77 -7.43
N GLU A 47 7.50 -25.51 -8.00
CA GLU A 47 8.24 -26.47 -8.83
C GLU A 47 9.24 -27.33 -8.04
N LEU A 48 9.47 -26.99 -6.77
CA LEU A 48 10.40 -27.74 -5.92
C LEU A 48 9.74 -29.04 -5.43
N LYS A 49 10.21 -30.18 -5.96
CA LYS A 49 9.65 -31.50 -5.61
C LYS A 49 9.83 -31.82 -4.13
N GLY A 50 8.75 -32.32 -3.51
CA GLY A 50 8.75 -32.74 -2.11
C GLY A 50 8.71 -31.59 -1.09
N VAL A 51 8.48 -30.35 -1.55
CA VAL A 51 8.39 -29.17 -0.68
C VAL A 51 7.11 -28.41 -0.99
N GLU A 52 6.41 -27.97 0.05
CA GLU A 52 5.18 -27.19 -0.10
C GLU A 52 5.48 -25.79 -0.70
N PRO A 53 4.68 -25.32 -1.68
CA PRO A 53 4.84 -23.98 -2.24
C PRO A 53 4.74 -22.91 -1.14
N THR A 54 5.63 -21.93 -1.17
CA THR A 54 5.66 -20.87 -0.15
C THR A 54 5.70 -19.51 -0.81
N ALA A 55 4.81 -18.60 -0.41
CA ALA A 55 4.82 -17.25 -0.96
C ALA A 55 6.03 -16.42 -0.45
N PRO A 56 6.66 -15.59 -1.31
CA PRO A 56 7.71 -14.68 -0.89
C PRO A 56 7.18 -13.63 0.10
N ARG A 57 8.06 -13.15 0.99
CA ARG A 57 7.74 -12.02 1.88
C ARG A 57 7.62 -10.72 1.10
N ARG A 58 6.88 -9.74 1.64
CA ARG A 58 6.60 -8.43 1.01
C ARG A 58 7.80 -7.75 0.36
N LYS A 59 8.93 -7.62 1.07
CA LYS A 59 10.17 -7.01 0.52
C LYS A 59 10.66 -7.69 -0.77
N LYS A 60 10.49 -9.01 -0.87
CA LYS A 60 10.86 -9.79 -2.06
C LYS A 60 9.81 -9.64 -3.17
N ILE A 61 8.54 -9.49 -2.81
CA ILE A 61 7.46 -9.19 -3.76
C ILE A 61 7.70 -7.83 -4.43
N GLU A 62 8.11 -6.81 -3.68
CA GLU A 62 8.45 -5.49 -4.22
C GLU A 62 9.61 -5.58 -5.22
N ALA A 63 10.66 -6.34 -4.91
CA ALA A 63 11.74 -6.61 -5.85
C ALA A 63 11.29 -7.41 -7.10
N LEU A 64 10.37 -8.36 -6.94
CA LEU A 64 9.80 -9.10 -8.07
C LEU A 64 8.90 -8.20 -8.94
N ALA A 65 8.18 -7.27 -8.32
CA ALA A 65 7.34 -6.27 -8.99
C ALA A 65 8.21 -5.36 -9.88
N GLU A 66 9.35 -4.90 -9.34
CA GLU A 66 10.36 -4.15 -10.08
C GLU A 66 10.93 -4.96 -11.26
N LEU A 67 11.32 -6.22 -11.02
CA LEU A 67 11.85 -7.11 -12.07
C LEU A 67 10.87 -7.32 -13.23
N TYR A 68 9.59 -7.54 -12.90
CA TYR A 68 8.56 -7.86 -13.88
C TYR A 68 7.86 -6.62 -14.45
N GLY A 69 8.10 -5.43 -13.90
CA GLY A 69 7.46 -4.19 -14.33
C GLY A 69 5.96 -4.17 -14.07
N VAL A 70 5.52 -4.78 -12.96
CA VAL A 70 4.11 -4.87 -12.55
C VAL A 70 3.93 -4.30 -11.14
N ALA A 71 2.69 -4.07 -10.72
CA ALA A 71 2.42 -3.68 -9.34
C ALA A 71 2.56 -4.88 -8.37
N SER A 72 3.03 -4.64 -7.15
CA SER A 72 3.09 -5.67 -6.10
C SER A 72 1.73 -6.34 -5.85
N GLU A 73 0.65 -5.55 -5.92
CA GLU A 73 -0.73 -6.02 -5.78
C GLU A 73 -1.14 -6.96 -6.92
N GLU A 74 -0.59 -6.78 -8.11
CA GLU A 74 -0.87 -7.66 -9.25
C GLU A 74 -0.25 -9.03 -9.04
N ILE A 75 0.96 -9.09 -8.48
CA ILE A 75 1.58 -10.36 -8.07
C ILE A 75 0.72 -11.04 -7.00
N MET A 76 0.33 -10.31 -5.96
CA MET A 76 -0.41 -10.87 -4.81
C MET A 76 -1.84 -11.30 -5.15
N PHE A 77 -2.57 -10.47 -5.89
CA PHE A 77 -4.03 -10.60 -6.04
C PHE A 77 -4.51 -10.74 -7.49
N GLY A 78 -3.64 -10.46 -8.47
CA GLY A 78 -3.94 -10.56 -9.89
C GLY A 78 -4.40 -9.25 -10.50
N SER A 79 -4.73 -9.33 -11.78
CA SER A 79 -5.19 -8.18 -12.57
C SER A 79 -6.48 -7.61 -11.97
N LYS A 80 -6.76 -6.31 -12.17
CA LYS A 80 -7.99 -5.66 -11.67
C LYS A 80 -9.27 -6.41 -12.10
N ASP A 81 -9.26 -7.05 -13.26
CA ASP A 81 -10.39 -7.85 -13.75
C ASP A 81 -10.57 -9.17 -13.00
N GLU A 82 -9.50 -9.76 -12.47
CA GLU A 82 -9.57 -10.91 -11.57
C GLU A 82 -10.06 -10.49 -10.19
N ARG A 83 -9.64 -9.30 -9.72
CA ARG A 83 -10.10 -8.74 -8.44
C ARG A 83 -11.62 -8.54 -8.42
N LYS A 84 -12.23 -8.03 -9.51
CA LYS A 84 -13.70 -7.86 -9.60
C LYS A 84 -14.48 -9.18 -9.45
N LYS A 85 -13.86 -10.34 -9.74
CA LYS A 85 -14.48 -11.66 -9.53
C LYS A 85 -14.40 -12.12 -8.06
N ASN A 86 -13.39 -11.66 -7.32
CA ASN A 86 -13.10 -12.09 -5.94
C ASN A 86 -13.74 -11.23 -4.85
N PHE A 87 -14.33 -10.10 -5.23
CA PHE A 87 -15.08 -9.29 -4.29
C PHE A 87 -16.56 -9.76 -4.29
N PRO A 88 -17.12 -10.32 -3.18
CA PRO A 88 -18.57 -10.50 -3.07
C PRO A 88 -19.29 -9.21 -3.46
N LYS A 89 -20.31 -9.31 -4.32
CA LYS A 89 -21.05 -8.17 -4.88
C LYS A 89 -21.81 -7.31 -3.83
N SER A 90 -21.57 -7.49 -2.53
CA SER A 90 -22.45 -7.04 -1.46
C SER A 90 -21.95 -5.85 -0.64
N TYR A 91 -20.82 -5.20 -0.96
CA TYR A 91 -20.59 -3.87 -0.37
C TYR A 91 -21.44 -2.88 -1.15
N LYS A 92 -22.59 -2.53 -0.57
CA LYS A 92 -23.16 -1.20 -0.79
C LYS A 92 -22.04 -0.20 -0.54
N SER A 93 -21.79 0.67 -1.51
CA SER A 93 -21.02 1.89 -1.30
C SER A 93 -21.59 2.56 -0.06
N ILE A 94 -20.83 2.54 1.04
CA ILE A 94 -21.18 3.34 2.20
C ILE A 94 -20.81 4.75 1.79
N GLU A 95 -21.81 5.55 1.43
CA GLU A 95 -21.61 6.98 1.26
C GLU A 95 -21.23 7.54 2.62
N ILE A 96 -19.92 7.76 2.85
CA ILE A 96 -19.40 8.27 4.13
C ILE A 96 -20.08 9.61 4.47
N SER A 97 -20.52 10.35 3.45
CA SER A 97 -21.32 11.57 3.59
C SER A 97 -22.58 11.40 4.43
N SER A 98 -23.21 10.21 4.48
CA SER A 98 -24.43 10.00 5.27
C SER A 98 -24.19 9.77 6.77
N PHE A 99 -22.93 9.58 7.18
CA PHE A 99 -22.54 9.40 8.58
C PHE A 99 -21.90 10.65 9.19
N LEU A 100 -21.64 11.66 8.36
CA LEU A 100 -21.09 12.93 8.77
C LEU A 100 -22.23 13.89 9.10
N THR A 101 -22.11 14.58 10.22
CA THR A 101 -22.96 15.72 10.54
C THR A 101 -22.75 16.85 9.52
N ASP A 102 -23.74 17.75 9.37
CA ASP A 102 -23.64 18.87 8.42
C ASP A 102 -22.37 19.72 8.67
N ASP A 103 -21.97 19.86 9.94
CA ASP A 103 -20.75 20.57 10.36
C ASP A 103 -19.46 19.84 9.91
N GLU A 104 -19.42 18.51 9.96
CA GLU A 104 -18.28 17.70 9.53
C GLU A 104 -18.17 17.62 8.01
N ARG A 105 -19.32 17.71 7.30
CA ARG A 105 -19.36 17.77 5.84
C ARG A 105 -18.79 19.10 5.33
N ASP A 106 -19.15 20.23 5.95
CA ASP A 106 -18.61 21.56 5.62
C ASP A 106 -17.09 21.66 5.86
N LEU A 107 -16.60 20.97 6.91
CA LEU A 107 -15.16 20.84 7.18
C LEU A 107 -14.41 20.10 6.07
N LEU A 108 -14.97 19.01 5.53
CA LEU A 108 -14.35 18.22 4.45
C LEU A 108 -14.39 18.93 3.10
N GLU A 109 -15.45 19.67 2.81
CA GLU A 109 -15.56 20.46 1.57
C GLU A 109 -14.63 21.68 1.58
N GLY A 110 -14.38 22.28 2.74
CA GLY A 110 -13.44 23.39 2.92
C GLY A 110 -11.97 23.06 2.60
N PHE A 111 -11.55 21.79 2.65
CA PHE A 111 -10.20 21.37 2.25
C PHE A 111 -10.03 21.19 0.74
N ARG A 112 -11.12 21.14 -0.03
CA ARG A 112 -11.07 20.94 -1.49
C ARG A 112 -10.84 22.22 -2.27
N HIS A 113 -11.08 23.38 -1.67
CA HIS A 113 -10.93 24.68 -2.32
C HIS A 113 -9.89 25.52 -1.57
N ALA A 114 -8.64 25.47 -2.04
CA ALA A 114 -7.48 26.10 -1.41
C ALA A 114 -7.50 27.65 -1.37
N ASP A 115 -8.50 28.31 -1.96
CA ASP A 115 -8.45 29.76 -2.18
C ASP A 115 -9.40 30.59 -1.31
N THR A 116 -10.31 29.98 -0.54
CA THR A 116 -11.10 30.72 0.47
C THR A 116 -11.54 29.80 1.62
N PRO A 117 -10.93 29.88 2.81
CA PRO A 117 -11.41 29.13 3.97
C PRO A 117 -12.81 29.62 4.38
N SER A 118 -13.73 28.67 4.59
CA SER A 118 -15.07 28.92 5.14
C SER A 118 -14.99 29.74 6.44
N LYS A 119 -16.02 30.57 6.73
CA LYS A 119 -16.10 31.40 7.94
C LYS A 119 -15.91 30.58 9.22
N ASN A 120 -16.36 29.32 9.22
CA ASN A 120 -16.20 28.40 10.35
C ASN A 120 -14.75 27.94 10.51
N ALA A 121 -14.04 27.69 9.39
CA ALA A 121 -12.61 27.38 9.40
C ALA A 121 -11.78 28.59 9.88
N MET A 122 -12.13 29.81 9.45
CA MET A 122 -11.50 31.03 9.97
C MET A 122 -11.74 31.22 11.48
N LEU A 123 -12.96 30.93 11.97
CA LEU A 123 -13.30 31.05 13.38
C LEU A 123 -12.50 30.07 14.26
N LEU A 124 -12.25 28.86 13.76
CA LEU A 124 -11.42 27.86 14.44
C LEU A 124 -9.94 28.28 14.50
N MET A 125 -9.41 28.84 13.40
CA MET A 125 -8.05 29.38 13.38
C MET A 125 -7.89 30.56 14.34
N ALA A 126 -8.86 31.49 14.37
CA ALA A 126 -8.84 32.62 15.30
C ALA A 126 -8.86 32.18 16.78
N ARG A 127 -9.57 31.09 17.10
CA ARG A 127 -9.59 30.49 18.46
C ARG A 127 -8.28 29.81 18.84
N SER A 128 -7.60 29.17 17.89
CA SER A 128 -6.29 28.54 18.14
C SER A 128 -5.19 29.59 18.43
N ILE A 129 -5.26 30.76 17.77
CA ILE A 129 -4.34 31.89 18.00
C ILE A 129 -4.57 32.53 19.38
N THR A 130 -5.83 32.66 19.82
CA THR A 130 -6.15 33.24 21.15
C THR A 130 -5.80 32.29 22.31
N SER A 131 -5.85 30.97 22.10
CA SER A 131 -5.39 29.99 23.09
C SER A 131 -3.87 30.05 23.28
N ALA A 132 -3.11 30.21 22.19
CA ALA A 132 -1.65 30.35 22.24
C ALA A 132 -1.18 31.65 22.94
N ALA A 133 -1.87 32.77 22.71
CA ALA A 133 -1.55 34.05 23.36
C ALA A 133 -1.80 34.04 24.88
N LYS A 134 -2.83 33.32 25.35
CA LYS A 134 -3.16 33.23 26.79
C LYS A 134 -2.23 32.30 27.57
N ALA A 135 -1.61 31.32 26.90
CA ALA A 135 -0.59 30.45 27.50
C ALA A 135 0.77 31.15 27.68
N SER A 136 1.13 32.10 26.81
CA SER A 136 2.41 32.82 26.90
C SER A 136 2.46 33.88 28.00
N ALA A 137 1.32 34.39 28.48
CA ALA A 137 1.27 35.43 29.51
C ALA A 137 1.33 34.90 30.96
N LYS A 138 1.25 33.57 31.16
CA LYS A 138 1.20 32.95 32.50
C LYS A 138 2.52 32.31 32.96
N GLY A 139 3.58 32.43 32.17
CA GLY A 139 4.87 31.76 32.38
C GLY A 139 6.03 32.63 32.90
N ASN A 140 5.80 33.90 33.26
CA ASN A 140 6.87 34.78 33.74
C ASN A 140 6.55 35.32 35.14
N GLY A 141 6.81 34.52 36.16
CA GLY A 141 6.50 34.90 37.54
C GLY A 141 6.82 33.81 38.56
N VAL A 142 8.02 33.22 38.52
CA VAL A 142 8.64 32.60 39.69
C VAL A 142 10.14 32.91 39.63
N ARG A 143 10.54 33.94 40.38
CA ARG A 143 11.89 34.10 40.92
C ARG A 143 11.75 34.13 42.43
#